data_AF-A0A3D4XYJ5-F1
#
_entry.id   AF-A0A3D4XYJ5-F1
#
_cell.length_a   1.000
_cell.length_b   1.000
_cell.length_c   1.000
_cell.angle_alpha   90.00
_cell.angle_beta   90.00
_cell.angle_gamma   90.00
#
_symmetry.space_group_name_H-M   'P 1'
#
loop_
_entity.id
_entity.type
_entity.pdbx_description
1 polymer ?
#
loop_
_entity_poly.entity_id
_entity_poly.type
_entity_poly.pdbx_seq_one_letter_code
_entity_poly.pdbx_strand_id
1 'polypeptide(L)'
;MSKILACTQCGYIGKTETAIKGNMGVEIVLWLLFIIPGLIYSVWRSSSRYQVCPKCKNQNMIPLDSPKAQKMVKEELPQEEIDKINKKQEEGKKEEIKIRKRVMIGLGIFLAFALLIVILSKLAY
;
A
#
# COMPACT_ATOMS: atom_id res chain seq x y z
N MET A 1 0.50 -4.75 -3.01
CA MET A 1 0.82 -4.96 -4.44
C MET A 1 2.27 -4.54 -4.69
N SER A 2 3.07 -5.35 -5.39
CA SER A 2 4.43 -4.98 -5.79
C SER A 2 4.37 -4.17 -7.09
N LYS A 3 4.35 -2.84 -6.95
CA LYS A 3 4.49 -1.93 -8.10
C LYS A 3 5.92 -2.05 -8.65
N ILE A 4 6.07 -2.05 -9.97
CA ILE A 4 7.40 -2.02 -10.60
C ILE A 4 7.87 -0.57 -10.57
N LEU A 5 9.08 -0.37 -10.04
CA LEU A 5 9.67 0.94 -9.77
C LEU A 5 11.08 0.97 -10.37
N ALA A 6 11.50 2.16 -10.79
CA ALA A 6 12.82 2.44 -11.31
C ALA A 6 13.65 3.18 -10.26
N CYS A 7 14.89 2.74 -10.04
CA CYS A 7 15.83 3.40 -9.16
C CYS A 7 16.59 4.50 -9.90
N THR A 8 16.48 5.74 -9.44
CA THR A 8 17.16 6.89 -10.06
C THR A 8 18.67 6.95 -9.81
N GLN A 9 19.22 6.06 -8.99
CA GLN A 9 20.62 6.07 -8.55
C GLN A 9 21.45 4.97 -9.21
N CYS A 10 20.87 3.80 -9.42
CA CYS A 10 21.57 2.63 -9.99
C CYS A 10 20.94 2.08 -11.27
N GLY A 11 19.85 2.69 -11.77
CA GLY A 11 19.16 2.23 -12.99
C GLY A 11 18.32 0.96 -12.82
N TYR A 12 18.24 0.37 -11.62
CA TYR A 12 17.46 -0.85 -11.43
C TYR A 12 15.96 -0.63 -11.68
N ILE A 13 15.39 -1.40 -12.61
CA ILE A 13 13.96 -1.41 -12.93
C ILE A 13 13.38 -2.74 -12.47
N GLY A 14 12.47 -2.71 -11.49
CA GLY A 14 11.93 -3.96 -10.96
C GLY A 14 11.13 -3.79 -9.67
N LYS A 15 10.95 -4.91 -8.97
CA LYS A 15 10.27 -4.93 -7.67
C LYS A 15 11.18 -4.32 -6.61
N THR A 16 10.61 -3.44 -5.77
CA THR A 16 11.25 -2.96 -4.55
C THR A 16 11.34 -4.07 -3.52
N GLU A 17 12.39 -4.01 -2.71
CA GLU A 17 12.46 -4.78 -1.48
C GLU A 17 11.85 -3.94 -0.35
N THR A 18 11.13 -4.59 0.56
CA THR A 18 10.55 -3.90 1.72
C THR A 18 11.52 -3.98 2.88
N ALA A 19 12.08 -2.85 3.29
CA ALA A 19 12.88 -2.76 4.49
C ALA A 19 12.03 -2.23 5.65
N ILE A 20 12.32 -2.71 6.86
CA ILE A 20 11.61 -2.31 8.08
C ILE A 20 12.61 -1.62 9.00
N LYS A 21 12.30 -0.41 9.47
CA LYS A 21 13.12 0.25 10.51
C LYS A 21 12.73 -0.32 11.87
N GLY A 22 13.70 -0.80 12.64
CA GLY A 22 13.50 -1.22 14.03
C GLY A 22 13.85 -2.69 14.31
N ASN A 23 14.08 -2.98 15.59
CA ASN A 23 14.56 -4.25 16.08
C ASN A 23 13.40 -5.09 16.62
N MET A 24 13.25 -6.34 16.15
CA MET A 24 12.19 -7.25 16.58
C MET A 24 12.27 -7.58 18.09
N GLY A 25 13.47 -7.52 18.67
CA GLY A 25 13.67 -7.77 20.10
C GLY A 25 12.99 -6.76 21.03
N VAL A 26 12.89 -5.49 20.61
CA VAL A 26 12.23 -4.44 21.42
C VAL A 26 10.73 -4.73 21.53
N GLU A 27 10.13 -5.23 20.47
CA GLU A 27 8.71 -5.61 20.43
C GLU A 27 8.45 -6.74 21.44
N ILE A 28 9.29 -7.77 21.46
CA ILE A 28 9.15 -8.92 22.39
C ILE A 28 9.29 -8.47 23.86
N VAL A 29 10.25 -7.59 24.17
CA VAL A 29 10.44 -7.06 25.54
C VAL A 29 9.25 -6.21 25.97
N LEU A 30 8.71 -5.37 25.08
CA LEU A 30 7.52 -4.56 25.39
C LEU A 30 6.29 -5.42 25.65
N TRP A 31 6.08 -6.48 24.86
CA TRP A 31 4.98 -7.43 25.07
C TRP A 31 5.08 -8.18 26.40
N LEU A 32 6.30 -8.44 26.89
CA LEU A 32 6.54 -9.10 28.18
C LEU A 32 6.36 -8.16 29.39
N LEU A 33 6.62 -6.87 29.24
CA LEU A 33 6.54 -5.91 30.35
C LEU A 33 5.16 -5.23 30.46
N PHE A 34 4.54 -4.81 29.35
CA PHE A 34 3.22 -4.18 29.33
C PHE A 34 2.56 -4.29 27.94
N ILE A 35 1.32 -4.80 27.87
CA ILE A 35 0.58 -5.02 26.60
C ILE A 35 0.31 -3.70 25.83
N ILE A 36 0.05 -2.61 26.54
CA ILE A 36 -0.33 -1.31 25.94
C ILE A 36 0.81 -0.66 25.11
N PRO A 37 2.05 -0.50 25.62
CA PRO A 37 3.15 0.03 24.82
C PRO A 37 3.54 -0.91 23.66
N GLY A 38 3.39 -2.23 23.82
CA GLY A 38 3.60 -3.20 22.74
C GLY A 38 2.70 -2.95 21.54
N LEU A 39 1.40 -2.71 21.76
CA LEU A 39 0.43 -2.38 20.72
C LEU A 39 0.78 -1.11 19.95
N ILE A 40 1.14 -0.03 20.64
CA ILE A 40 1.52 1.25 20.02
C ILE A 40 2.78 1.07 19.16
N TYR A 41 3.77 0.33 19.67
CA TYR A 41 5.01 0.06 18.93
C TYR A 41 4.77 -0.82 17.70
N SER A 42 3.92 -1.85 17.77
CA SER A 42 3.57 -2.69 16.63
C SER A 42 2.88 -1.89 15.50
N VAL A 43 2.00 -0.95 15.85
CA VAL A 43 1.34 -0.07 14.86
C VAL A 43 2.35 0.88 14.20
N TRP A 44 3.21 1.51 15.00
CA TRP A 44 4.28 2.37 14.47
C TRP A 44 5.26 1.58 13.58
N ARG A 45 5.64 0.37 14.01
CA ARG A 45 6.55 -0.51 13.27
C ARG A 45 5.95 -0.99 11.96
N SER A 46 4.67 -1.35 11.94
CA SER A 46 3.95 -1.69 10.70
C SER A 46 3.90 -0.50 9.73
N SER A 47 3.76 0.72 10.26
CA SER A 47 3.75 1.97 9.49
C SER A 47 5.14 2.39 8.98
N SER A 48 6.22 1.87 9.57
CA SER A 48 7.61 2.21 9.21
C SER A 48 8.19 1.42 8.04
N ARG A 49 7.39 0.56 7.39
CA ARG A 49 7.82 -0.20 6.21
C ARG A 49 8.08 0.75 5.06
N TYR A 50 9.30 0.73 4.53
CA TYR A 50 9.70 1.57 3.42
C TYR A 50 10.26 0.72 2.29
N GLN A 51 10.08 1.23 1.07
CA GLN A 51 10.53 0.54 -0.12
C GLN A 51 11.96 0.96 -0.45
N VAL A 52 12.83 -0.02 -0.70
CA VAL A 52 14.22 0.20 -1.07
C VAL A 52 14.56 -0.52 -2.37
N CYS A 53 15.58 -0.03 -3.05
CA CYS A 53 16.19 -0.73 -4.16
C CYS A 53 16.97 -1.96 -3.65
N PRO A 54 16.75 -3.17 -4.21
CA PRO A 54 17.51 -4.36 -3.80
C PRO A 54 19.00 -4.29 -4.18
N LYS A 55 19.38 -3.48 -5.18
CA LYS A 55 20.79 -3.32 -5.59
C LYS A 55 21.54 -2.33 -4.70
N CYS A 56 21.03 -1.11 -4.56
CA CYS A 56 21.75 -0.02 -3.89
C CYS A 56 21.20 0.36 -2.50
N LYS A 57 20.13 -0.30 -2.03
CA LYS A 57 19.43 -0.02 -0.76
C LYS A 57 18.91 1.41 -0.59
N ASN A 58 18.92 2.21 -1.66
CA ASN A 58 18.42 3.58 -1.65
C ASN A 58 16.88 3.61 -1.71
N GLN A 59 16.29 4.64 -1.10
CA GLN A 59 14.84 4.89 -1.06
C GLN A 59 14.33 5.64 -2.30
N ASN A 60 15.22 6.13 -3.16
CA ASN A 60 14.89 6.90 -4.37
C ASN A 60 14.37 6.03 -5.53
N MET A 61 13.26 5.32 -5.30
CA MET A 61 12.53 4.51 -6.26
C MET A 61 11.32 5.30 -6.79
N ILE A 62 11.25 5.50 -8.11
CA ILE A 62 10.16 6.23 -8.78
C ILE A 62 9.29 5.28 -9.60
N PRO A 63 7.99 5.54 -9.74
CA PRO A 63 7.12 4.71 -10.58
C PRO A 63 7.47 4.86 -12.06
N LEU A 64 7.24 3.81 -12.83
CA LEU A 64 7.44 3.80 -14.29
C LEU A 64 6.60 4.84 -15.03
N ASP A 65 5.49 5.27 -14.43
CA ASP A 65 4.62 6.34 -14.95
C ASP A 65 5.31 7.73 -15.00
N SER A 66 6.44 7.90 -14.30
CA SER A 66 7.16 9.18 -14.25
C SER A 66 7.95 9.45 -15.54
N PRO A 67 7.98 10.68 -16.07
CA PRO A 67 8.75 11.01 -17.28
C PRO A 67 10.26 10.75 -17.13
N LYS A 68 10.79 10.83 -15.90
CA LYS A 68 12.19 10.50 -15.62
C LYS A 68 12.45 8.99 -15.71
N ALA A 69 11.50 8.17 -15.27
CA ALA A 69 11.59 6.72 -15.38
C ALA A 69 11.46 6.27 -16.84
N GLN A 70 10.51 6.84 -17.60
CA GLN A 70 10.31 6.52 -19.01
C GLN A 70 11.58 6.73 -19.86
N LYS A 71 12.37 7.78 -19.57
CA LYS A 71 13.64 8.02 -20.26
C LYS A 71 14.66 6.89 -20.00
N MET A 72 14.82 6.47 -18.75
CA MET A 72 15.75 5.40 -18.36
C MET A 72 15.31 4.06 -18.96
N VAL A 73 14.00 3.79 -18.92
CA VAL A 73 13.48 2.50 -19.36
C VAL A 73 13.53 2.38 -20.89
N LYS A 74 13.36 3.47 -21.63
CA LYS A 74 13.46 3.48 -23.10
C LYS A 74 14.86 3.08 -23.61
N GLU A 75 15.90 3.28 -22.80
CA GLU A 75 17.28 2.91 -23.13
C GLU A 75 17.58 1.43 -22.78
N GLU A 76 16.88 0.82 -21.82
CA GLU A 76 17.20 -0.50 -21.28
C GLU A 76 16.15 -1.60 -21.54
N LEU A 77 14.88 -1.27 -21.79
CA LEU A 77 13.77 -2.21 -21.96
C LEU A 77 12.91 -1.90 -23.20
N PRO A 78 12.43 -2.92 -23.93
CA PRO A 78 11.50 -2.72 -25.03
C PRO A 78 10.20 -2.05 -24.55
N GLN A 79 9.75 -1.02 -25.27
CA GLN A 79 8.56 -0.23 -24.92
C GLN A 79 7.31 -1.09 -24.66
N GLU A 80 7.14 -2.18 -25.42
CA GLU A 80 6.00 -3.09 -25.28
C GLU A 80 5.89 -3.75 -23.91
N GLU A 81 7.02 -4.04 -23.26
CA GLU A 81 7.03 -4.65 -21.94
C GLU A 81 6.59 -3.63 -20.87
N ILE A 82 7.00 -2.37 -21.04
CA ILE A 82 6.58 -1.25 -20.19
C ILE A 82 5.07 -1.04 -20.30
N ASP A 83 4.53 -1.05 -21.52
CA ASP A 83 3.10 -0.83 -21.75
C ASP A 83 2.25 -1.95 -21.13
N LYS A 84 2.72 -3.20 -21.22
CA LYS A 84 2.11 -4.35 -20.51
C LYS A 84 2.15 -4.16 -19.00
N ILE A 85 3.28 -3.70 -18.45
CA ILE A 85 3.43 -3.43 -17.01
C ILE A 85 2.49 -2.32 -16.55
N ASN A 86 2.45 -1.20 -17.28
CA ASN A 86 1.60 -0.05 -16.93
C ASN A 86 0.12 -0.42 -17.02
N LYS A 87 -0.30 -1.10 -18.09
CA LYS A 87 -1.69 -1.58 -18.23
C LYS A 87 -2.09 -2.49 -17.06
N LYS A 88 -1.22 -3.44 -16.68
CA LYS A 88 -1.47 -4.32 -15.53
C LYS A 88 -1.57 -3.54 -14.20
N GLN A 89 -0.76 -2.50 -14.03
CA GLN A 89 -0.83 -1.62 -12.85
C GLN A 89 -2.13 -0.80 -12.83
N GLU A 90 -2.59 -0.30 -13.97
CA GLU A 90 -3.85 0.44 -14.10
C GLU A 90 -5.08 -0.45 -13.84
N GLU A 91 -5.07 -1.67 -14.36
CA GLU A 91 -6.12 -2.67 -14.12
C GLU A 91 -6.25 -2.98 -12.62
N GLY A 92 -5.13 -3.26 -11.93
CA GLY A 92 -5.13 -3.49 -10.49
C GLY A 92 -5.63 -2.27 -9.69
N LYS A 93 -5.24 -1.06 -10.08
CA LYS A 93 -5.73 0.19 -9.45
C LYS A 93 -7.24 0.36 -9.64
N LYS A 94 -7.77 0.09 -10.85
CA LYS A 94 -9.22 0.13 -11.12
C LYS A 94 -9.98 -0.88 -10.25
N GLU A 95 -9.42 -2.08 -10.07
CA GLU A 95 -10.03 -3.12 -9.25
C GLU A 95 -10.07 -2.73 -7.77
N GLU A 96 -8.98 -2.19 -7.21
CA GLU A 96 -8.94 -1.69 -5.83
C GLU A 96 -9.97 -0.57 -5.61
N ILE A 97 -10.05 0.39 -6.54
CA ILE A 97 -11.04 1.48 -6.47
C ILE A 97 -12.47 0.93 -6.51
N LYS A 98 -12.73 -0.09 -7.35
CA LYS A 98 -14.04 -0.74 -7.46
C LYS A 98 -14.43 -1.43 -6.15
N ILE A 99 -13.48 -2.12 -5.50
CA ILE A 99 -13.71 -2.79 -4.21
C ILE A 99 -14.02 -1.75 -3.13
N ARG A 100 -13.20 -0.70 -2.98
CA ARG A 100 -13.43 0.37 -1.99
C ARG A 100 -14.80 1.03 -2.17
N LYS A 101 -15.21 1.33 -3.41
CA LYS A 101 -16.54 1.90 -3.69
C LYS A 101 -17.68 0.96 -3.26
N ARG A 102 -17.58 -0.34 -3.54
CA ARG A 102 -18.60 -1.33 -3.13
C ARG A 102 -18.73 -1.42 -1.61
N VAL A 103 -17.61 -1.43 -0.90
CA VAL A 103 -17.59 -1.45 0.57
C VAL A 103 -18.26 -0.20 1.15
N MET A 104 -17.96 0.98 0.61
CA MET A 104 -18.59 2.24 1.04
C MET A 104 -20.11 2.25 0.81
N ILE A 105 -20.57 1.76 -0.33
CA ILE A 105 -22.01 1.66 -0.63
C ILE A 105 -22.71 0.69 0.34
N GLY A 106 -22.11 -0.48 0.58
CA GLY A 106 -22.65 -1.47 1.52
C GLY A 106 -22.80 -0.94 2.94
N LEU A 107 -21.77 -0.23 3.44
CA LEU A 107 -21.81 0.43 4.75
C LEU A 107 -22.91 1.50 4.82
N GLY A 108 -23.09 2.31 3.78
CA GLY A 108 -24.14 3.32 3.72
C GLY A 108 -25.55 2.74 3.80
N ILE A 109 -25.82 1.65 3.06
CA ILE A 109 -27.12 0.95 3.08
C ILE A 109 -27.38 0.35 4.47
N PHE A 110 -26.37 -0.28 5.08
CA PHE A 110 -26.49 -0.86 6.41
C PHE A 110 -26.85 0.19 7.47
N LEU A 111 -26.18 1.35 7.45
CA LEU A 111 -26.47 2.45 8.38
C LEU A 111 -27.87 3.03 8.20
N ALA A 112 -28.32 3.21 6.95
CA ALA A 112 -29.67 3.69 6.66
C ALA A 112 -30.74 2.71 7.18
N PHE A 113 -30.53 1.40 6.99
CA PHE A 113 -31.45 0.37 7.48
C PHE A 113 -31.48 0.32 9.02
N ALA A 114 -30.32 0.41 9.66
CA ALA A 114 -30.23 0.48 11.13
C ALA A 114 -30.96 1.71 11.69
N LEU A 115 -30.79 2.88 11.07
CA LEU A 115 -31.52 4.10 11.45
C LEU A 115 -33.03 3.95 11.28
N LEU A 116 -33.48 3.34 10.17
CA LEU A 116 -34.90 3.11 9.91
C LEU A 116 -35.51 2.17 10.95
N ILE A 117 -34.80 1.09 11.35
CA ILE A 117 -35.22 0.21 12.44
C ILE A 117 -35.35 0.98 13.76
N VAL A 118 -34.37 1.81 14.09
CA VAL A 118 -34.39 2.62 15.32
C VAL A 118 -35.58 3.59 15.31
N ILE A 119 -35.85 4.26 14.18
CA ILE A 119 -37.00 5.16 14.04
C ILE A 119 -38.32 4.41 14.21
N LEU A 120 -38.49 3.27 13.55
CA LEU A 120 -39.71 2.44 13.70
C LEU A 120 -39.89 1.94 15.14
N SER A 121 -38.79 1.56 15.81
CA SER A 121 -38.83 1.17 17.22
C SER A 121 -39.26 2.33 18.12
N LYS A 122 -38.97 3.59 17.77
CA LYS A 122 -39.41 4.76 18.53
C LYS A 122 -40.85 5.19 18.26
N LEU A 123 -41.45 4.75 17.16
CA LEU A 123 -42.86 5.02 16.79
C LEU A 123 -43.83 3.99 17.38
N ALA A 124 -43.33 2.81 17.78
CA ALA A 124 -44.14 1.71 18.31
C ALA A 124 -44.25 1.68 19.84
N TYR A 125 -43.58 2.60 20.55
CA TYR A 125 -43.64 2.79 22.00
C TYR A 125 -44.14 4.21 22.32
#